data_AF-A0A1I4L576-F1
#
_entry.id   AF-A0A1I4L576-F1
#
_cell.length_a   1.000
_cell.length_b   1.000
_cell.length_c   1.000
_cell.angle_alpha   90.00
_cell.angle_beta   90.00
_cell.angle_gamma   90.00
#
_symmetry.space_group_name_H-M   'P 1'
#
loop_
_entity.id
_entity.type
_entity.pdbx_description
1 polymer ?
#
loop_
_entity_poly.entity_id
_entity_poly.type
_entity_poly.pdbx_seq_one_letter_code
_entity_poly.pdbx_strand_id
1 'polypeptide(L)'
;MFKDLITILQGDRARRAPVSTLVEVLRMRFGSQRLPFREYLAYRFHELDDLSAEERSRFLGSGRKFRLNYVCNDSQWFMLGEKLPMTLFMMATNIPMPKVHAVYDTSGRSLPGAVTLHDKDDVITYLRTTQHYPLFVKPSHSAYGWGAAGLKA
;
A
#
# COMPACT_ATOMS: atom_id res chain seq x y z
N MET A 1 -16.87 -7.05 11.55
CA MET A 1 -18.08 -6.20 11.67
C MET A 1 -18.62 -6.16 13.10
N PHE A 2 -19.04 -7.29 13.71
CA PHE A 2 -19.59 -7.27 15.08
C PHE A 2 -18.54 -6.87 16.14
N LYS A 3 -17.34 -7.47 16.09
CA LYS A 3 -16.21 -7.10 16.97
C LYS A 3 -15.78 -5.64 16.81
N ASP A 4 -15.77 -5.14 15.58
CA ASP A 4 -15.37 -3.77 15.28
C ASP A 4 -16.40 -2.73 15.74
N LEU A 5 -17.70 -3.10 15.73
CA LEU A 5 -18.77 -2.29 16.33
C LEU A 5 -18.57 -2.20 17.85
N ILE A 6 -18.20 -3.32 18.48
CA ILE A 6 -17.86 -3.36 19.91
C ILE A 6 -16.66 -2.45 20.20
N THR A 7 -15.64 -2.40 19.35
CA THR A 7 -14.50 -1.47 19.50
C THR A 7 -14.93 0.00 19.50
N ILE A 8 -15.92 0.38 18.69
CA ILE A 8 -16.50 1.74 18.70
C ILE A 8 -17.31 1.98 19.98
N LEU A 9 -18.09 0.98 20.41
CA LEU A 9 -18.96 1.07 21.59
C LEU A 9 -18.20 1.05 22.92
N GLN A 10 -17.03 0.39 22.96
CA GLN A 10 -16.22 0.16 24.16
C GLN A 10 -14.91 0.96 24.16
N GLY A 11 -14.67 1.80 23.15
CA GLY A 11 -13.49 2.65 23.16
C GLY A 11 -13.61 3.68 24.30
N ASP A 12 -12.64 3.72 25.21
CA ASP A 12 -12.56 4.69 26.33
C ASP A 12 -12.56 6.16 25.89
N ARG A 13 -12.51 6.43 24.57
CA ARG A 13 -12.57 7.76 23.94
C ARG A 13 -13.70 7.91 22.93
N ALA A 14 -14.65 6.98 22.87
CA ALA A 14 -15.83 7.11 22.02
C ALA A 14 -16.73 8.23 22.56
N ARG A 15 -16.53 9.45 22.04
CA ARG A 15 -17.23 10.66 22.49
C ARG A 15 -18.63 10.83 21.87
N ARG A 16 -18.97 10.01 20.88
CA ARG A 16 -20.22 10.09 20.13
C ARG A 16 -21.16 8.91 20.40
N ALA A 17 -22.46 9.20 20.41
CA ALA A 17 -23.49 8.19 20.55
C ALA A 17 -23.36 7.13 19.44
N PRO A 18 -23.58 5.84 19.75
CA PRO A 18 -23.38 4.75 18.78
C PRO A 18 -24.11 4.90 17.45
N VAL A 19 -25.33 5.44 17.51
CA VAL A 19 -26.17 5.65 16.33
C VAL A 19 -25.63 6.77 15.45
N SER A 20 -25.18 7.89 16.03
CA SER A 20 -24.62 8.99 15.24
C SER A 20 -23.30 8.59 14.59
N THR A 21 -22.47 7.79 15.27
CA THR A 21 -21.27 7.20 14.70
C THR A 21 -21.59 6.24 13.54
N LEU A 22 -22.61 5.38 13.67
CA LEU A 22 -23.03 4.50 12.59
C LEU A 22 -23.52 5.29 11.36
N VAL A 23 -24.34 6.32 11.58
CA VAL A 23 -24.83 7.21 10.50
C VAL A 23 -23.66 7.90 9.81
N GLU A 24 -22.67 8.39 10.56
CA GLU A 24 -21.47 9.02 10.02
C GLU A 24 -20.66 8.02 9.16
N VAL A 25 -20.41 6.81 9.68
CA VAL A 25 -19.72 5.73 8.96
C VAL A 25 -20.40 5.45 7.63
N LEU A 26 -21.72 5.27 7.63
CA LEU A 26 -22.49 4.99 6.41
C LEU A 26 -22.42 6.17 5.42
N ARG A 27 -22.56 7.41 5.92
CA ARG A 27 -22.44 8.63 5.12
C ARG A 27 -21.08 8.73 4.43
N MET A 28 -19.99 8.53 5.17
CA MET A 28 -18.63 8.59 4.62
C MET A 28 -18.33 7.39 3.69
N ARG A 29 -18.90 6.22 3.96
CA ARG A 29 -18.71 5.01 3.15
C ARG A 29 -19.33 5.14 1.76
N PHE A 30 -20.55 5.65 1.69
CA PHE A 30 -21.34 5.72 0.46
C PHE A 30 -21.31 7.11 -0.21
N GLY A 31 -20.91 8.14 0.53
CA GLY A 31 -20.70 9.50 0.02
C GLY A 31 -19.52 9.64 -0.94
N SER A 32 -19.17 10.88 -1.24
CA SER A 32 -18.06 11.23 -2.15
C SER A 32 -16.70 10.76 -1.62
N GLN A 33 -16.55 10.64 -0.30
CA GLN A 33 -15.34 10.23 0.40
C GLN A 33 -14.97 8.77 0.13
N ARG A 34 -15.99 7.90 -0.04
CA ARG A 34 -15.86 6.45 -0.21
C ARG A 34 -14.95 5.80 0.84
N LEU A 35 -15.06 6.24 2.09
CA LEU A 35 -14.21 5.81 3.21
C LEU A 35 -14.60 4.39 3.67
N PRO A 36 -13.73 3.37 3.51
CA PRO A 36 -13.97 2.06 4.08
C PRO A 36 -13.99 2.14 5.61
N PHE A 37 -14.83 1.31 6.25
CA PHE A 37 -14.96 1.30 7.71
C PHE A 37 -13.64 1.04 8.45
N ARG A 38 -12.79 0.16 7.92
CA ARG A 38 -11.44 -0.08 8.47
C ARG A 38 -10.59 1.19 8.53
N GLU A 39 -10.74 2.10 7.58
CA GLU A 39 -9.98 3.36 7.53
C GLU A 39 -10.58 4.38 8.50
N TYR A 40 -11.92 4.42 8.59
CA TYR A 40 -12.60 5.23 9.62
C TYR A 40 -12.09 4.89 11.03
N LEU A 41 -11.90 3.59 11.32
CA LEU A 41 -11.31 3.13 12.58
C LEU A 41 -9.82 3.44 12.68
N ALA A 42 -9.02 3.11 11.66
CA ALA A 42 -7.57 3.30 11.68
C ALA A 42 -7.18 4.77 11.85
N TYR A 43 -7.93 5.69 11.25
CA TYR A 43 -7.76 7.13 11.41
C TYR A 43 -8.52 7.71 12.60
N ARG A 44 -9.21 6.86 13.40
CA ARG A 44 -9.92 7.22 14.63
C ARG A 44 -10.93 8.37 14.45
N PHE A 45 -11.65 8.38 13.33
CA PHE A 45 -12.63 9.44 13.01
C PHE A 45 -13.74 9.61 14.08
N HIS A 46 -14.03 8.55 14.83
CA HIS A 46 -15.00 8.55 15.94
C HIS A 46 -14.52 9.29 17.19
N GLU A 47 -13.23 9.65 17.26
CA GLU A 47 -12.65 10.42 18.37
C GLU A 47 -12.37 11.88 18.02
N LEU A 48 -12.43 12.22 16.73
CA LEU A 48 -12.28 13.59 16.26
C LEU A 48 -13.63 14.28 16.49
N ASP A 49 -13.66 15.39 17.23
CA ASP A 49 -14.87 16.22 17.45
C ASP A 49 -14.66 17.67 17.03
N ASP A 50 -13.41 18.06 16.85
CA ASP A 50 -12.94 19.35 16.39
C ASP A 50 -13.11 19.57 14.88
N LEU A 51 -13.26 18.49 14.10
CA LEU A 51 -13.53 18.63 12.66
C LEU A 51 -15.01 18.94 12.40
N SER A 52 -15.24 20.06 11.71
CA SER A 52 -16.52 20.44 11.12
C SER A 52 -17.01 19.41 10.09
N ALA A 53 -18.30 19.46 9.75
CA ALA A 53 -18.87 18.60 8.71
C ALA A 53 -18.18 18.82 7.35
N GLU A 54 -17.78 20.06 7.04
CA GLU A 54 -17.07 20.41 5.82
C GLU A 54 -15.67 19.78 5.80
N GLU A 55 -14.88 19.93 6.86
CA GLU A 55 -13.54 19.35 6.94
C GLU A 55 -13.56 17.83 6.83
N ARG A 56 -14.52 17.18 7.50
CA ARG A 56 -14.73 15.73 7.35
C ARG A 56 -15.07 15.35 5.91
N SER A 57 -15.84 16.18 5.22
CA SER A 57 -16.27 15.90 3.86
C SER A 57 -15.11 15.90 2.85
N ARG A 58 -14.02 16.61 3.17
CA ARG A 58 -12.80 16.70 2.34
C ARG A 58 -11.93 15.46 2.43
N PHE A 59 -12.15 14.57 3.40
CA PHE A 59 -11.38 13.33 3.51
C PHE A 59 -11.71 12.36 2.38
N LEU A 60 -10.68 11.76 1.77
CA LEU A 60 -10.85 10.78 0.69
C LEU A 60 -10.29 9.43 1.14
N GLY A 61 -11.14 8.42 1.24
CA GLY A 61 -10.73 7.07 1.58
C GLY A 61 -10.18 6.30 0.38
N SER A 62 -9.60 5.12 0.64
CA SER A 62 -9.06 4.27 -0.43
C SER A 62 -10.11 3.84 -1.45
N GLY A 63 -11.40 3.84 -1.08
CA GLY A 63 -12.49 3.55 -2.01
C GLY A 63 -12.61 4.57 -3.15
N ARG A 64 -12.02 5.77 -2.99
CA ARG A 64 -11.94 6.78 -4.05
C ARG A 64 -10.61 6.75 -4.81
N LYS A 65 -9.55 6.24 -4.18
CA LYS A 65 -8.18 6.21 -4.72
C LYS A 65 -8.10 5.65 -6.14
N PHE A 66 -8.72 4.51 -6.42
CA PHE A 66 -8.62 3.89 -7.75
C PHE A 66 -9.21 4.79 -8.85
N ARG A 67 -10.37 5.41 -8.58
CA ARG A 67 -11.00 6.34 -9.52
C ARG A 67 -10.15 7.59 -9.74
N LEU A 68 -9.54 8.13 -8.69
CA LEU A 68 -8.61 9.26 -8.82
C LEU A 68 -7.39 8.88 -9.65
N ASN A 69 -6.80 7.71 -9.40
CA ASN A 69 -5.70 7.22 -10.21
C ASN A 69 -6.08 7.16 -11.70
N TYR A 70 -7.28 6.69 -12.02
CA TYR A 70 -7.75 6.57 -13.40
C TYR A 70 -8.09 7.92 -14.06
N VAL A 71 -8.75 8.83 -13.34
CA VAL A 71 -9.22 10.10 -13.91
C VAL A 71 -8.10 11.15 -13.98
N CYS A 72 -7.17 11.11 -13.03
CA CYS A 72 -6.15 12.15 -12.86
C CYS A 72 -4.78 11.77 -13.45
N ASN A 73 -4.60 10.57 -13.99
CA ASN A 73 -3.35 10.17 -14.64
C ASN A 73 -3.62 9.74 -16.08
N ASP A 74 -2.63 9.93 -16.94
CA ASP A 74 -2.65 9.32 -18.27
C ASP A 74 -2.72 7.79 -18.13
N SER A 75 -3.69 7.18 -18.81
CA SER A 75 -3.90 5.74 -18.79
C SER A 75 -2.68 4.93 -19.26
N GLN A 76 -1.80 5.52 -20.06
CA GLN A 76 -0.55 4.87 -20.49
C GLN A 76 0.33 4.51 -19.29
N TRP A 77 0.32 5.29 -18.20
CA TRP A 77 1.13 5.01 -17.01
C TRP A 77 0.75 3.69 -16.30
N PHE A 78 -0.45 3.14 -16.52
CA PHE A 78 -0.83 1.87 -15.92
C PHE A 78 0.02 0.68 -16.41
N MET A 79 0.66 0.80 -17.58
CA MET A 79 1.61 -0.22 -18.07
C MET A 79 2.85 -0.37 -17.17
N LEU A 80 3.16 0.64 -16.36
CA LEU A 80 4.25 0.64 -15.38
C LEU A 80 3.76 0.38 -13.95
N GLY A 81 2.58 -0.20 -13.78
CA GLY A 81 1.99 -0.45 -12.45
C GLY A 81 2.75 -1.46 -11.58
N GLU A 82 3.58 -2.31 -12.20
CA GLU A 82 4.44 -3.28 -11.52
C GLU A 82 5.87 -2.75 -11.33
N LYS A 83 6.55 -3.28 -10.29
CA LYS A 83 7.91 -2.81 -9.96
C LYS A 83 8.92 -3.12 -11.05
N LEU A 84 8.91 -4.33 -11.62
CA LEU A 84 9.91 -4.71 -12.64
C LEU A 84 9.84 -3.85 -13.92
N PRO A 85 8.69 -3.71 -14.61
CA PRO A 85 8.58 -2.81 -15.76
C PRO A 85 8.89 -1.35 -15.42
N MET A 86 8.41 -0.85 -14.27
CA MET A 86 8.74 0.50 -13.81
C MET A 86 10.25 0.66 -13.60
N THR A 87 10.91 -0.30 -12.97
CA THR A 87 12.36 -0.27 -12.77
C THR A 87 13.11 -0.27 -14.09
N LEU A 88 12.73 -1.12 -15.04
CA LEU A 88 13.35 -1.14 -16.36
C LEU A 88 13.20 0.21 -17.09
N PHE A 89 12.00 0.81 -17.03
CA PHE A 89 11.75 2.15 -17.56
C PHE A 89 12.66 3.19 -16.89
N MET A 90 12.76 3.19 -15.57
CA MET A 90 13.61 4.12 -14.82
C MET A 90 15.11 3.94 -15.15
N MET A 91 15.58 2.71 -15.34
CA MET A 91 16.96 2.42 -15.75
C MET A 91 17.31 2.95 -17.14
N ALA A 92 16.30 3.12 -18.02
CA ALA A 92 16.48 3.74 -19.33
C ALA A 92 16.53 5.29 -19.27
N THR A 93 16.37 5.88 -18.09
CA THR A 93 16.47 7.33 -17.85
C THR A 93 17.77 7.69 -17.13
N ASN A 94 18.07 8.99 -17.06
CA ASN A 94 19.18 9.51 -16.25
C ASN A 94 18.79 9.81 -14.79
N ILE A 95 17.65 9.30 -14.32
CA ILE A 95 17.18 9.55 -12.95
C ILE A 95 17.93 8.61 -11.98
N PRO A 96 18.59 9.14 -10.94
CA PRO A 96 19.22 8.30 -9.92
C PRO A 96 18.21 7.37 -9.24
N MET A 97 18.56 6.10 -9.12
CA MET A 97 17.70 5.09 -8.49
C MET A 97 18.52 4.09 -7.65
N PRO A 98 17.90 3.46 -6.63
CA PRO A 98 18.55 2.38 -5.88
C PRO A 98 18.95 1.23 -6.78
N LYS A 99 20.16 0.71 -6.62
CA LYS A 99 20.63 -0.46 -7.37
C LYS A 99 19.79 -1.69 -7.00
N VAL A 100 19.25 -2.36 -8.01
CA VAL A 100 18.64 -3.68 -7.83
C VAL A 100 19.74 -4.72 -7.95
N HIS A 101 19.93 -5.52 -6.89
CA HIS A 101 21.01 -6.50 -6.81
C HIS A 101 20.63 -7.85 -7.41
N ALA A 102 19.36 -8.26 -7.24
CA ALA A 102 18.84 -9.50 -7.78
C ALA A 102 17.34 -9.42 -8.08
N VAL A 103 16.88 -10.25 -9.01
CA VAL A 103 15.46 -10.47 -9.37
C VAL A 103 15.18 -11.96 -9.30
N TYR A 104 14.19 -12.34 -8.50
CA TYR A 104 13.63 -13.69 -8.53
C TYR A 104 12.38 -13.70 -9.40
N ASP A 105 12.40 -14.48 -10.47
CA ASP A 105 11.26 -14.62 -11.37
C ASP A 105 11.31 -15.96 -12.13
N THR A 106 10.30 -16.80 -11.94
CA THR A 106 10.23 -18.12 -12.56
C THR A 106 9.90 -18.09 -14.05
N SER A 107 9.51 -16.93 -14.61
CA SER A 107 9.30 -16.76 -16.05
C SER A 107 10.54 -16.24 -16.77
N GLY A 108 11.64 -16.00 -16.03
CA GLY A 108 12.92 -15.55 -16.57
C GLY A 108 13.02 -14.04 -16.79
N ARG A 109 12.11 -13.24 -16.24
CA ARG A 109 12.24 -11.76 -16.29
C ARG A 109 13.49 -11.33 -15.53
N SER A 110 14.28 -10.46 -16.15
CA SER A 110 15.54 -9.96 -15.58
C SER A 110 15.64 -8.44 -15.69
N LEU A 111 16.59 -7.86 -14.96
CA LEU A 111 16.98 -6.46 -15.07
C LEU A 111 18.47 -6.37 -15.42
N PRO A 112 18.89 -5.46 -16.31
CA PRO A 112 20.30 -5.27 -16.64
C PRO A 112 21.16 -5.02 -15.39
N GLY A 113 22.22 -5.81 -15.22
CA GLY A 113 23.15 -5.67 -14.09
C GLY A 113 22.68 -6.23 -12.74
N ALA A 114 21.49 -6.84 -12.68
CA ALA A 114 21.02 -7.60 -11.53
C ALA A 114 21.23 -9.11 -11.74
N VAL A 115 21.46 -9.85 -10.66
CA VAL A 115 21.46 -11.32 -10.69
C VAL A 115 20.04 -11.83 -10.93
N THR A 116 19.85 -12.73 -11.89
CA THR A 116 18.54 -13.39 -12.09
C THR A 116 18.54 -14.71 -11.33
N LEU A 117 17.55 -14.89 -10.46
CA LEU A 117 17.33 -16.09 -9.66
C LEU A 117 16.11 -16.80 -10.25
N HIS A 118 16.31 -18.02 -10.74
CA HIS A 118 15.29 -18.71 -11.54
C HIS A 118 14.41 -19.65 -10.71
N ASP A 119 14.96 -20.14 -9.60
CA ASP A 119 14.28 -21.08 -8.72
C ASP A 119 14.58 -20.82 -7.24
N LYS A 120 14.04 -21.70 -6.40
CA LYS A 120 14.17 -21.62 -4.95
C LYS A 120 15.62 -21.82 -4.48
N ASP A 121 16.39 -22.68 -5.15
CA ASP A 121 17.74 -23.03 -4.74
C ASP A 121 18.71 -21.88 -5.05
N ASP A 122 18.49 -21.18 -6.17
CA ASP A 122 19.16 -19.90 -6.48
C ASP A 122 18.91 -18.87 -5.38
N VAL A 123 17.64 -18.70 -4.97
CA VAL A 123 17.27 -17.75 -3.92
C VAL A 123 17.92 -18.12 -2.58
N ILE A 124 17.90 -19.40 -2.21
CA ILE A 124 18.54 -19.87 -0.97
C ILE A 124 20.05 -19.61 -1.01
N THR A 125 20.69 -19.92 -2.13
CA THR A 125 22.14 -19.72 -2.30
C THR A 125 22.51 -18.24 -2.21
N TYR A 126 21.76 -17.38 -2.89
CA TYR A 126 21.93 -15.93 -2.85
C TYR A 126 21.76 -15.40 -1.42
N LEU A 127 20.68 -15.78 -0.73
CA LEU A 127 20.41 -15.33 0.64
C LEU A 127 21.39 -15.90 1.68
N ARG A 128 22.10 -16.99 1.41
CA ARG A 128 23.15 -17.50 2.31
C ARG A 128 24.51 -16.82 2.12
N THR A 129 24.68 -16.05 1.05
CA THR A 129 25.95 -15.37 0.75
C THR A 129 26.02 -14.04 1.51
N THR A 130 26.81 -14.01 2.59
CA THR A 130 26.83 -12.89 3.54
C THR A 130 27.28 -11.56 2.92
N GLN A 131 28.06 -11.58 1.83
CA GLN A 131 28.53 -10.39 1.12
C GLN A 131 27.41 -9.60 0.43
N HIS A 132 26.20 -10.18 0.30
CA HIS A 132 25.06 -9.48 -0.32
C HIS A 132 24.31 -8.57 0.66
N TYR A 133 24.56 -8.67 1.97
CA TYR A 133 23.82 -7.93 2.99
C TYR A 133 24.41 -6.54 3.27
N PRO A 134 23.58 -5.55 3.69
CA PRO A 134 22.15 -5.66 3.98
C PRO A 134 21.26 -5.64 2.72
N LEU A 135 20.13 -6.35 2.78
CA LEU A 135 19.18 -6.44 1.66
C LEU A 135 17.82 -5.86 2.04
N PHE A 136 17.11 -5.36 1.03
CA PHE A 136 15.70 -5.04 1.12
C PHE A 136 14.94 -5.76 0.01
N VAL A 137 14.00 -6.63 0.40
CA VAL A 137 13.28 -7.51 -0.51
C VAL A 137 11.82 -7.07 -0.59
N LYS A 138 11.26 -7.08 -1.81
CA LYS A 138 9.85 -6.79 -2.07
C LYS A 138 9.30 -7.68 -3.18
N PRO A 139 8.06 -8.19 -3.05
CA PRO A 139 7.35 -8.78 -4.17
C PRO A 139 7.10 -7.74 -5.28
N SER A 140 7.29 -8.11 -6.55
CA SER A 140 7.07 -7.19 -7.68
C SER A 140 5.62 -6.70 -7.73
N HIS A 141 4.65 -7.62 -7.62
CA HIS A 141 3.21 -7.37 -7.79
C HIS A 141 2.47 -6.90 -6.51
N SER A 142 3.19 -6.49 -5.46
CA SER A 142 2.55 -6.02 -4.21
C SER A 142 2.42 -4.50 -4.12
N ALA A 143 1.51 -4.03 -3.27
CA ALA A 143 1.33 -2.62 -2.94
C ALA A 143 1.41 -2.39 -1.42
N TYR A 144 1.47 -1.13 -0.99
CA TYR A 144 1.38 -0.73 0.44
C TYR A 144 2.44 -1.33 1.37
N GLY A 145 3.58 -1.76 0.81
CA GLY A 145 4.64 -2.43 1.58
C GLY A 145 4.35 -3.90 1.89
N TRP A 146 3.28 -4.49 1.36
CA TRP A 146 2.96 -5.89 1.61
C TRP A 146 4.07 -6.82 1.12
N GLY A 147 4.49 -7.73 2.02
CA GLY A 147 5.57 -8.68 1.79
C GLY A 147 6.97 -8.06 1.76
N ALA A 148 7.12 -6.77 2.05
CA ALA A 148 8.44 -6.15 2.13
C ALA A 148 9.17 -6.58 3.40
N ALA A 149 10.48 -6.83 3.28
CA ALA A 149 11.33 -7.17 4.42
C ALA A 149 12.72 -6.54 4.26
N GLY A 150 13.27 -6.05 5.37
CA GLY A 150 14.69 -5.77 5.50
C GLY A 150 15.40 -7.01 6.04
N LEU A 151 16.49 -7.42 5.40
CA LEU A 151 17.25 -8.60 5.78
C LEU A 151 18.67 -8.21 6.19
N LYS A 152 19.18 -8.88 7.22
CA LYS A 152 20.54 -8.76 7.73
C LYS A 152 21.18 -10.15 7.70
N ALA A 153 22.52 -10.19 7.62
CA ALA A 153 23.30 -11.42 7.64
C ALA A 153 23.10 -12.21 8.95
#